data_AF-A0A7X3XDX3-F1
#
_entry.id   AF-A0A7X3XDX3-F1
#
_cell.length_a   1.000
_cell.length_b   1.000
_cell.length_c   1.000
_cell.angle_alpha   90.00
_cell.angle_beta   90.00
_cell.angle_gamma   90.00
#
_symmetry.space_group_name_H-M   'P 1'
#
loop_
_entity.id
_entity.type
_entity.pdbx_description
1 polymer ?
#
loop_
_entity_poly.entity_id
_entity_poly.type
_entity_poly.pdbx_seq_one_letter_code
_entity_poly.pdbx_strand_id
1 'polypeptide(L)'
;MVDETQSDVDLIKKSDDQAVVMPQIYLNGFEVGITLSDLNIIAMTNGRQHCQLLMSFNTAKTLVAHLNKAIQVLERQTNHTIATMDNVKEAIDKAKKGPKK
;
A
#
# COMPACT_ATOMS: atom_id res chain seq x y z
N MET A 1 -6.91 -11.91 -32.21
CA MET A 1 -6.06 -11.77 -31.02
C MET A 1 -6.94 -11.11 -29.98
N VAL A 2 -7.54 -11.93 -29.11
CA VAL A 2 -8.60 -11.50 -28.21
C VAL A 2 -7.93 -11.03 -26.93
N ASP A 3 -8.19 -9.79 -26.56
CA ASP A 3 -7.63 -9.11 -25.40
C ASP A 3 -8.24 -9.71 -24.12
N GLU A 4 -7.49 -10.59 -23.46
CA GLU A 4 -7.93 -11.34 -22.26
C GLU A 4 -8.10 -10.45 -21.01
N THR A 5 -7.79 -9.16 -21.08
CA THR A 5 -7.93 -8.24 -19.95
C THR A 5 -9.36 -7.73 -19.70
N GLN A 6 -10.27 -7.92 -20.66
CA GLN A 6 -11.65 -7.43 -20.53
C GLN A 6 -12.52 -8.30 -19.61
N SER A 7 -12.16 -9.57 -19.38
CA SER A 7 -13.05 -10.53 -18.69
C SER A 7 -13.05 -10.41 -17.17
N ASP A 8 -11.95 -9.94 -16.56
CA ASP A 8 -11.85 -9.79 -15.11
C ASP A 8 -12.56 -8.53 -14.59
N VAL A 9 -12.76 -7.53 -15.45
CA VAL A 9 -13.44 -6.26 -15.10
C VAL A 9 -14.97 -6.42 -15.12
N ASP A 10 -15.48 -7.39 -15.88
CA ASP A 10 -16.92 -7.62 -16.04
C ASP A 10 -17.55 -8.48 -14.92
N LEU A 11 -16.74 -9.15 -14.10
CA LEU A 11 -17.23 -9.96 -12.97
C LEU A 11 -17.74 -9.15 -11.77
N ILE A 12 -17.49 -7.83 -11.73
CA ILE A 12 -17.94 -6.95 -10.63
C ILE A 12 -19.39 -6.45 -10.83
N LYS A 13 -20.00 -6.69 -12.00
CA LYS A 13 -21.26 -6.00 -12.39
C LYS A 13 -22.57 -6.78 -12.22
N LYS A 14 -22.63 -7.84 -11.42
CA LYS A 14 -23.93 -8.50 -11.12
C LYS A 14 -24.05 -9.01 -9.69
N SER A 15 -24.37 -8.10 -8.79
CA SER A 15 -25.15 -8.44 -7.60
C SER A 15 -25.82 -7.18 -7.05
N ASP A 16 -27.12 -7.07 -7.36
CA ASP A 16 -28.19 -6.40 -6.63
C ASP A 16 -28.06 -4.93 -6.18
N ASP A 17 -29.19 -4.25 -6.32
CA ASP A 17 -29.46 -2.81 -6.21
C ASP A 17 -29.38 -2.27 -4.76
N GLN A 18 -28.27 -2.55 -4.07
CA GLN A 18 -27.78 -1.78 -2.94
C GLN A 18 -26.39 -1.29 -3.33
N ALA A 19 -26.19 0.03 -3.36
CA ALA A 19 -24.85 0.58 -3.56
C ALA A 19 -23.93 0.01 -2.47
N VAL A 20 -23.13 -1.02 -2.83
CA VAL A 20 -22.10 -1.57 -1.96
C VAL A 20 -21.07 -0.48 -1.81
N VAL A 21 -21.22 0.34 -0.77
CA VAL A 21 -20.23 1.35 -0.41
C VAL A 21 -19.03 0.58 0.11
N MET A 22 -18.03 0.39 -0.75
CA MET A 22 -16.77 -0.22 -0.37
C MET A 22 -16.12 0.67 0.70
N PRO A 23 -15.83 0.16 1.91
CA PRO A 23 -15.16 0.94 2.93
C PRO A 23 -13.80 1.43 2.41
N GLN A 24 -13.64 2.76 2.34
CA GLN A 24 -12.38 3.38 1.92
C GLN A 24 -11.60 3.82 3.16
N ILE A 25 -10.33 3.42 3.21
CA ILE A 25 -9.44 3.75 4.31
C ILE A 25 -8.23 4.46 3.74
N TYR A 26 -8.08 5.73 4.09
CA TYR A 26 -6.83 6.43 3.89
C TYR A 26 -5.85 6.03 5.00
N LEU A 27 -4.59 5.83 4.62
CA LEU A 27 -3.49 5.66 5.55
C LEU A 27 -2.27 6.43 5.06
N ASN A 28 -1.66 7.21 5.95
CA ASN A 28 -0.39 7.90 5.68
C ASN A 28 0.78 7.26 6.40
N GLY A 29 0.52 6.19 7.15
CA GLY A 29 1.53 5.34 7.76
C GLY A 29 0.95 3.98 8.08
N PHE A 30 1.84 3.05 8.42
CA PHE A 30 1.45 1.73 8.88
C PHE A 30 2.54 1.12 9.75
N GLU A 31 2.15 0.17 10.58
CA GLU A 31 3.07 -0.73 11.29
C GLU A 31 2.85 -2.16 10.79
N VAL A 32 3.91 -2.97 10.79
CA VAL A 32 3.85 -4.37 10.38
C VAL A 32 4.15 -5.26 11.58
N GLY A 33 3.21 -6.12 11.92
CA GLY A 33 3.36 -7.18 12.91
C GLY A 33 3.48 -8.55 12.24
N ILE A 34 4.30 -9.43 12.81
CA ILE A 34 4.50 -10.80 12.31
C ILE A 34 4.15 -11.78 13.43
N THR A 35 3.37 -12.81 13.11
CA THR A 35 3.08 -13.94 13.99
C THR A 35 3.73 -15.21 13.43
N LEU A 36 3.44 -16.38 14.03
CA LEU A 36 4.00 -17.66 13.55
C LEU A 36 3.50 -18.06 12.16
N SER A 37 2.29 -17.67 11.79
CA SER A 37 1.62 -18.09 10.54
C SER A 37 1.23 -16.93 9.63
N ASP A 38 1.09 -15.73 10.20
CA ASP A 38 0.45 -14.61 9.54
C ASP A 38 1.23 -13.31 9.73
N LEU A 39 0.87 -12.34 8.91
CA LEU A 39 1.33 -10.97 8.99
C LEU A 39 0.12 -10.07 9.21
N ASN A 40 0.30 -9.04 10.02
CA ASN A 40 -0.66 -7.95 10.11
C ASN A 40 -0.06 -6.61 9.70
N ILE A 41 -0.90 -5.76 9.13
CA ILE A 41 -0.61 -4.36 8.87
C ILE A 41 -1.60 -3.53 9.68
N ILE A 42 -1.09 -2.68 10.55
CA ILE A 42 -1.90 -1.71 11.29
C ILE A 42 -1.85 -0.40 10.51
N ALA A 43 -2.95 -0.04 9.87
CA ALA A 43 -3.09 1.19 9.12
C ALA A 43 -3.24 2.38 10.08
N MET A 44 -2.43 3.41 9.84
CA MET A 44 -2.38 4.60 10.67
C MET A 44 -2.69 5.86 9.86
N THR A 45 -3.42 6.79 10.49
CA THR A 45 -3.56 8.16 10.01
C THR A 45 -3.17 9.10 11.14
N ASN A 46 -2.17 9.95 10.89
CA ASN A 46 -1.67 10.93 11.86
C ASN A 46 -1.27 10.30 13.21
N GLY A 47 -0.64 9.13 13.16
CA GLY A 47 -0.19 8.38 14.34
C GLY A 47 -1.31 7.70 15.15
N ARG A 48 -2.55 7.68 14.65
CA ARG A 48 -3.66 6.95 15.25
C ARG A 48 -3.97 5.70 14.45
N GLN A 49 -4.27 4.60 15.12
CA GLN A 49 -4.65 3.34 14.50
C GLN A 49 -6.10 3.42 14.00
N HIS A 50 -6.34 3.02 12.75
CA HIS A 50 -7.67 3.06 12.13
C HIS A 50 -8.19 1.69 11.71
N CYS A 51 -7.30 0.80 11.27
CA CYS A 51 -7.66 -0.50 10.75
C CYS A 51 -6.51 -1.49 10.91
N GLN A 52 -6.84 -2.76 11.04
CA GLN A 52 -5.89 -3.85 11.01
C GLN A 52 -6.23 -4.77 9.84
N LEU A 53 -5.24 -5.03 8.98
CA LEU A 53 -5.30 -6.04 7.94
C LEU A 53 -4.53 -7.26 8.44
N LEU A 54 -5.20 -8.40 8.62
CA LEU A 54 -4.57 -9.68 8.94
C LEU A 54 -4.55 -10.56 7.70
N MET A 55 -3.40 -11.15 7.38
CA MET A 55 -3.26 -11.97 6.18
C MET A 55 -2.17 -13.02 6.33
N SER A 56 -2.31 -14.12 5.58
CA SER A 56 -1.26 -15.14 5.49
C SER A 56 0.02 -14.57 4.85
N PHE A 57 1.16 -15.21 5.09
CA PHE A 57 2.42 -14.81 4.44
C PHE A 57 2.37 -14.84 2.91
N ASN A 58 1.66 -15.80 2.33
CA ASN A 58 1.51 -15.89 0.88
C ASN A 58 0.71 -14.70 0.34
N THR A 59 -0.38 -14.33 1.02
CA THR A 59 -1.17 -13.15 0.67
C THR A 59 -0.34 -11.87 0.81
N ALA A 60 0.44 -11.72 1.89
CA ALA A 60 1.32 -10.58 2.10
C ALA A 60 2.39 -10.47 1.00
N LYS A 61 3.00 -11.60 0.62
CA LYS A 61 4.03 -11.62 -0.42
C LYS A 61 3.48 -11.19 -1.78
N THR A 62 2.30 -11.69 -2.14
CA THR A 62 1.60 -11.29 -3.36
C THR A 62 1.21 -9.82 -3.33
N LEU A 63 0.70 -9.32 -2.21
CA LEU A 63 0.37 -7.91 -2.03
C LEU A 63 1.59 -7.00 -2.27
N VAL A 64 2.73 -7.32 -1.65
CA VAL A 64 3.98 -6.57 -1.85
C VAL A 64 4.41 -6.56 -3.32
N ALA A 65 4.32 -7.70 -4.01
CA ALA A 65 4.67 -7.77 -5.43
C ALA A 65 3.78 -6.87 -6.30
N HIS A 66 2.47 -6.86 -6.04
CA HIS A 66 1.51 -6.06 -6.79
C HIS A 66 1.65 -4.56 -6.51
N LEU A 67 1.84 -4.17 -5.24
CA LEU A 67 2.08 -2.77 -4.86
C LEU A 67 3.37 -2.24 -5.49
N ASN A 68 4.46 -3.01 -5.43
CA ASN A 68 5.72 -2.62 -6.05
C ASN A 68 5.58 -2.44 -7.56
N LYS A 69 4.87 -3.36 -8.23
CA LYS A 69 4.61 -3.24 -9.68
C LYS A 69 3.82 -1.97 -10.00
N ALA A 70 2.79 -1.66 -9.23
CA ALA A 70 1.96 -0.47 -9.43
C ALA A 70 2.77 0.84 -9.22
N ILE A 71 3.56 0.92 -8.15
CA ILE A 71 4.43 2.06 -7.86
C ILE A 71 5.44 2.26 -9.00
N GLN A 72 6.12 1.18 -9.43
CA GLN A 72 7.10 1.27 -10.52
C GLN A 72 6.49 1.75 -11.84
N VAL A 73 5.22 1.42 -12.13
CA VAL A 73 4.54 1.94 -13.32
C VAL A 73 4.34 3.44 -13.19
N LEU A 74 3.85 3.91 -12.04
CA LEU A 74 3.65 5.33 -11.78
C LEU A 74 4.96 6.12 -11.87
N GLU A 75 6.01 5.67 -11.20
CA GLU A 75 7.32 6.35 -11.19
C GLU A 75 7.94 6.46 -12.59
N ARG A 76 7.80 5.41 -13.42
CA ARG A 76 8.24 5.43 -14.82
C ARG A 76 7.46 6.44 -15.64
N GLN A 77 6.13 6.53 -15.43
CA GLN A 77 5.28 7.47 -16.16
C GLN A 77 5.54 8.92 -15.76
N THR A 78 5.85 9.17 -14.49
CA THR A 78 6.12 10.53 -13.98
C THR A 78 7.60 10.94 -14.06
N ASN A 79 8.49 10.01 -14.45
CA ASN A 79 9.94 10.16 -14.39
C ASN A 79 10.42 10.70 -13.03
N HIS A 80 9.80 10.20 -11.95
CA HIS A 80 10.03 10.66 -10.59
C HIS A 80 9.96 9.48 -9.62
N THR A 81 10.95 9.37 -8.74
CA THR A 81 11.00 8.35 -7.69
C THR A 81 10.25 8.85 -6.46
N ILE A 82 9.31 8.04 -5.98
CA ILE A 82 8.53 8.31 -4.77
C ILE A 82 9.38 7.92 -3.56
N ALA A 83 9.66 8.88 -2.69
CA ALA A 83 10.40 8.64 -1.46
C ALA A 83 9.59 7.77 -0.48
N THR A 84 10.26 6.85 0.21
CA THR A 84 9.64 6.10 1.31
C THR A 84 9.59 6.95 2.58
N MET A 85 8.75 6.56 3.55
CA MET A 85 8.71 7.21 4.87
C MET A 85 10.07 7.17 5.59
N ASP A 86 10.85 6.10 5.38
CA ASP A 86 12.21 5.97 5.93
C ASP A 86 13.16 6.98 5.29
N ASN A 87 13.09 7.19 3.97
CA ASN A 87 13.89 8.22 3.31
C ASN A 87 13.59 9.61 3.86
N VAL A 88 12.31 9.92 4.10
CA VAL A 88 11.88 11.20 4.68
C VAL A 88 12.40 11.33 6.12
N LYS A 89 12.29 10.27 6.93
CA LYS A 89 12.78 10.25 8.31
C LYS A 89 14.29 10.49 8.37
N GLU A 90 15.06 9.79 7.53
CA GLU A 90 16.51 9.99 7.43
C GLU A 90 16.88 11.42 7.02
N ALA A 91 16.14 12.02 6.08
CA ALA A 91 16.38 13.39 5.65
C ALA A 91 16.16 14.39 6.79
N ILE A 92 15.10 14.20 7.58
CA ILE A 92 14.80 15.00 8.77
C ILE A 92 15.91 14.84 9.83
N ASP A 93 16.33 13.61 10.10
CA ASP A 93 17.36 13.33 11.11
C ASP A 93 18.73 13.90 10.71
N LYS A 94 19.06 13.92 9.42
CA LYS A 94 20.26 14.60 8.90
C LYS A 94 20.16 16.11 9.07
N ALA A 95 19.02 16.71 8.74
CA ALA A 95 18.82 18.16 8.89
C ALA A 95 18.96 18.61 10.36
N LYS A 96 18.49 17.80 11.31
CA LYS A 96 18.63 18.07 12.76
C LYS A 96 20.07 18.02 13.28
N LYS A 97 20.94 17.22 12.65
CA LYS A 97 22.34 17.03 13.11
C LYS A 97 23.29 18.17 12.71
N GLY A 98 22.83 19.13 11.90
CA GLY A 98 23.62 20.26 11.41
C GLY A 98 24.80 19.85 10.50
N PRO A 99 25.36 20.77 9.69
CA PRO A 99 26.60 20.49 8.97
C PRO A 99 27.73 20.26 9.98
N LYS A 100 28.45 19.14 9.86
CA LYS A 100 29.75 18.98 10.54
C LYS A 100 30.66 20.09 9.99
N LYS A 101 30.95 21.08 10.83
CA LYS A 101 32.02 22.07 10.58
C LYS A 101 33.37 21.38 10.57
#